data_AF-A0A1I2E7D2-F1
#
_entry.id   AF-A0A1I2E7D2-F1
#
_cell.length_a   1.000
_cell.length_b   1.000
_cell.length_c   1.000
_cell.angle_alpha   90.00
_cell.angle_beta   90.00
_cell.angle_gamma   90.00
#
_symmetry.space_group_name_H-M   'P 1'
#
loop_
_entity.id
_entity.type
_entity.pdbx_description
1 polymer ?
#
loop_
_entity_poly.entity_id
_entity_poly.type
_entity_poly.pdbx_seq_one_letter_code
_entity_poly.pdbx_strand_id
1 'polypeptide(L)'
;MYRIRELETLLKCTYPKKKTLRTQRKREENITALQNLIRSSIETNELVFEQREERLKLYETAEGEKIYIQYPGKESVQKGDNKRPYDFRPKILTPDGNSVIDLQFKNIWGIIEDLNHQQHKILKLMSCIFFRMGRMLNHQFVEECYSCEIINPKGEVIERCNRHLAWNKFSMDTEILESLNFHCDKLMINSDVSISMEAFLCFFDLLMNNEDSKYYYANNKLTDARINTGDSMLLLSSTLHGNIRLSTLLQKFVSGYGVCHCNVDEIEPATNNLVHIIDFKSLITNTLHRYNLNYRNSATIRTGTSKIKAMFRIDEPRIAILNTDDSDANSVLSAEGWTVFFLDDLLDKTQFADFEERLVNYNETSQSL
;
A
#
# COMPACT_ATOMS: atom_id res chain seq x y z
N MET A 1 15.45 17.14 -10.26
CA MET A 1 15.96 15.89 -9.64
C MET A 1 16.40 16.15 -8.21
N TYR A 2 15.71 15.55 -7.25
CA TYR A 2 16.06 15.56 -5.84
C TYR A 2 17.33 14.75 -5.56
N ARG A 3 18.14 15.22 -4.63
CA ARG A 3 19.24 14.46 -4.03
C ARG A 3 18.68 13.39 -3.09
N ILE A 4 19.46 12.35 -2.82
CA ILE A 4 19.07 11.27 -1.89
C ILE A 4 18.57 11.81 -0.53
N ARG A 5 19.22 12.84 0.05
CA ARG A 5 18.79 13.43 1.34
C ARG A 5 17.42 14.15 1.25
N GLU A 6 17.11 14.73 0.10
CA GLU A 6 15.80 15.37 -0.13
C GLU A 6 14.73 14.28 -0.28
N LEU A 7 15.03 13.21 -1.03
CA LEU A 7 14.17 12.02 -1.12
C LEU A 7 13.92 11.38 0.25
N GLU A 8 14.93 11.27 1.11
CA GLU A 8 14.74 10.81 2.49
C GLU A 8 13.72 11.67 3.25
N THR A 9 13.75 12.99 3.05
CA THR A 9 12.80 13.90 3.71
C THR A 9 11.39 13.74 3.16
N LEU A 10 11.25 13.61 1.85
CA LEU A 10 9.95 13.46 1.16
C LEU A 10 9.31 12.09 1.42
N LEU A 11 10.13 11.04 1.54
CA LEU A 11 9.66 9.67 1.76
C LEU A 11 9.40 9.36 3.23
N LYS A 12 9.87 10.18 4.17
CA LYS A 12 9.57 10.00 5.59
C LYS A 12 8.06 9.90 5.82
N CYS A 13 7.67 8.97 6.67
CA CYS A 13 6.29 8.83 7.07
C CYS A 13 6.17 8.46 8.54
N THR A 14 5.01 8.78 9.10
CA THR A 14 4.60 8.37 10.43
C THR A 14 3.48 7.35 10.28
N TYR A 15 3.52 6.27 11.05
CA TYR A 15 2.53 5.20 10.97
C TYR A 15 2.19 4.66 12.36
N PRO A 16 0.93 4.32 12.65
CA PRO A 16 0.57 3.79 13.96
C PRO A 16 1.10 2.37 14.16
N LYS A 17 1.32 1.97 15.41
CA LYS A 17 1.72 0.58 15.78
C LYS A 17 0.79 -0.49 15.20
N LYS A 18 -0.48 -0.16 14.96
CA LYS A 18 -1.49 -1.06 14.41
C LYS A 18 -1.82 -0.64 12.98
N LYS A 19 -2.17 -1.62 12.15
CA LYS A 19 -2.65 -1.37 10.79
C LYS A 19 -3.89 -0.46 10.84
N THR A 20 -3.92 0.56 10.00
CA THR A 20 -5.06 1.49 9.95
C THR A 20 -6.26 0.85 9.27
N LEU A 21 -7.45 1.33 9.60
CA LEU A 21 -8.66 0.90 8.93
C LEU A 21 -8.69 1.42 7.49
N ARG A 22 -8.16 2.61 7.22
CA ARG A 22 -7.94 3.11 5.86
C ARG A 22 -7.11 2.15 5.00
N THR A 23 -6.00 1.61 5.50
CA THR A 23 -5.21 0.60 4.76
C THR A 23 -6.05 -0.64 4.46
N GLN A 24 -6.80 -1.17 5.44
CA GLN A 24 -7.62 -2.37 5.23
C GLN A 24 -8.75 -2.13 4.22
N ARG A 25 -9.43 -0.98 4.31
CA ARG A 25 -10.49 -0.59 3.38
C ARG A 25 -9.98 -0.49 1.94
N LYS A 26 -8.86 0.19 1.71
CA LYS A 26 -8.25 0.28 0.37
C LYS A 26 -7.92 -1.09 -0.22
N ARG A 27 -7.41 -2.01 0.60
CA ARG A 27 -7.11 -3.39 0.17
C ARG A 27 -8.38 -4.12 -0.22
N GLU A 28 -9.42 -4.06 0.59
CA GLU A 28 -10.71 -4.71 0.32
C GLU A 28 -11.39 -4.15 -0.94
N GLU A 29 -11.34 -2.83 -1.13
CA GLU A 29 -11.81 -2.16 -2.35
C GLU A 29 -11.08 -2.69 -3.59
N ASN A 30 -9.74 -2.77 -3.55
CA ASN A 30 -8.95 -3.30 -4.67
C ASN A 30 -9.24 -4.79 -4.94
N ILE A 31 -9.27 -5.61 -3.89
CA ILE A 31 -9.57 -7.05 -4.02
C ILE A 31 -10.93 -7.22 -4.69
N THR A 32 -11.96 -6.55 -4.18
CA THR A 32 -13.32 -6.65 -4.70
C THR A 32 -13.40 -6.20 -6.15
N ALA A 33 -12.81 -5.04 -6.47
CA ALA A 33 -12.82 -4.49 -7.82
C ALA A 33 -12.13 -5.42 -8.82
N LEU A 34 -10.91 -5.89 -8.50
CA LEU A 34 -10.13 -6.78 -9.37
C LEU A 34 -10.78 -8.15 -9.52
N GLN A 35 -11.26 -8.77 -8.44
CA GLN A 35 -11.91 -10.08 -8.52
C GLN A 35 -13.21 -10.03 -9.32
N ASN A 36 -14.01 -8.98 -9.15
CA ASN A 36 -15.23 -8.80 -9.94
C ASN A 36 -14.91 -8.62 -11.44
N LEU A 37 -13.93 -7.76 -11.77
CA LEU A 37 -13.50 -7.54 -13.14
C LEU A 37 -12.99 -8.82 -13.79
N ILE A 38 -12.12 -9.57 -13.09
CA ILE A 38 -11.54 -10.82 -13.59
C ILE A 38 -12.64 -11.87 -13.77
N ARG A 39 -13.53 -12.05 -12.78
CA ARG A 39 -14.66 -12.98 -12.88
C ARG A 39 -15.51 -12.71 -14.12
N SER A 40 -15.97 -11.47 -14.27
CA SER A 40 -16.81 -11.08 -15.41
C SER A 40 -16.09 -11.28 -16.74
N SER A 41 -14.78 -11.00 -16.80
CA SER A 41 -13.98 -11.19 -18.01
C SER A 41 -13.76 -12.66 -18.36
N ILE A 42 -13.55 -13.52 -17.36
CA ILE A 42 -13.44 -14.98 -17.53
C ILE A 42 -14.75 -15.55 -18.08
N GLU A 43 -15.88 -15.18 -17.47
CA GLU A 43 -17.21 -15.66 -17.87
C GLU A 43 -17.61 -15.18 -19.27
N THR A 44 -17.34 -13.91 -19.59
CA THR A 44 -17.77 -13.31 -20.87
C THR A 44 -16.94 -13.79 -22.05
N ASN A 45 -15.64 -13.99 -21.87
CA ASN A 45 -14.72 -14.30 -22.98
C ASN A 45 -14.21 -15.75 -22.97
N GLU A 46 -14.74 -16.59 -22.07
CA GLU A 46 -14.33 -17.99 -21.89
C GLU A 46 -12.81 -18.13 -21.67
N LEU A 47 -12.25 -17.27 -20.81
CA LEU A 47 -10.80 -17.22 -20.61
C LEU A 47 -10.30 -18.45 -19.84
N VAL A 48 -9.17 -19.01 -20.28
CA VAL A 48 -8.53 -20.19 -19.70
C VAL A 48 -7.01 -20.01 -19.71
N PHE A 49 -6.36 -20.29 -18.57
CA PHE A 49 -4.91 -20.21 -18.40
C PHE A 49 -4.16 -20.94 -19.52
N GLU A 50 -3.14 -20.29 -20.09
CA GLU A 50 -2.31 -20.76 -21.22
C GLU A 50 -3.07 -21.11 -22.52
N GLN A 51 -4.36 -20.80 -22.61
CA GLN A 51 -5.18 -21.06 -23.80
C GLN A 51 -5.73 -19.78 -24.42
N ARG A 52 -6.41 -18.99 -23.60
CA ARG A 52 -7.04 -17.73 -23.98
C ARG A 52 -7.03 -16.84 -22.76
N GLU A 53 -6.13 -15.88 -22.73
CA GLU A 53 -5.92 -15.01 -21.56
C GLU A 53 -6.20 -13.57 -21.96
N GLU A 54 -6.55 -12.72 -20.99
CA GLU A 54 -6.68 -11.28 -21.17
C GLU A 54 -5.55 -10.59 -20.42
N ARG A 55 -4.92 -9.61 -21.06
CA ARG A 55 -3.97 -8.69 -20.41
C ARG A 55 -4.57 -7.30 -20.34
N LEU A 56 -4.61 -6.72 -19.14
CA LEU A 56 -5.15 -5.38 -18.88
C LEU A 56 -3.99 -4.44 -18.54
N LYS A 57 -3.77 -3.40 -19.35
CA LYS A 57 -2.70 -2.42 -19.14
C LYS A 57 -3.10 -1.47 -18.01
N LEU A 58 -2.38 -1.47 -16.88
CA LEU A 58 -2.70 -0.64 -15.71
C LEU A 58 -1.73 0.53 -15.50
N TYR A 59 -0.50 0.41 -16.00
CA TYR A 59 0.48 1.48 -15.94
C TYR A 59 1.24 1.63 -17.26
N GLU A 60 1.69 2.85 -17.53
CA GLU A 60 2.65 3.20 -18.57
C GLU A 60 3.63 4.19 -17.94
N THR A 61 4.92 3.86 -17.95
CA THR A 61 5.98 4.64 -17.29
C THR A 61 6.42 5.83 -18.14
N ALA A 62 7.20 6.74 -17.55
CA ALA A 62 7.83 7.83 -18.28
C ALA A 62 8.78 7.36 -19.40
N GLU A 63 9.39 6.18 -19.25
CA GLU A 63 10.26 5.56 -20.27
C GLU A 63 9.49 4.75 -21.32
N GLY A 64 8.15 4.66 -21.21
CA GLY A 64 7.29 3.99 -22.19
C GLY A 64 7.12 2.49 -21.96
N GLU A 65 7.52 1.97 -20.79
CA GLU A 65 7.24 0.59 -20.42
C GLU A 65 5.77 0.44 -20.06
N LYS A 66 5.14 -0.65 -20.49
CA LYS A 66 3.73 -0.92 -20.25
C LYS A 66 3.58 -2.08 -19.29
N ILE A 67 2.89 -1.84 -18.17
CA ILE A 67 2.71 -2.85 -17.12
C ILE A 67 1.26 -3.32 -17.14
N TYR A 68 1.09 -4.63 -17.23
CA TYR A 68 -0.19 -5.31 -17.32
C TYR A 68 -0.42 -6.23 -16.12
N ILE A 69 -1.67 -6.57 -15.87
CA ILE A 69 -2.02 -7.89 -15.29
C ILE A 69 -2.46 -8.82 -16.41
N GLN A 70 -2.14 -10.10 -16.31
CA GLN A 70 -2.56 -11.14 -17.26
C GLN A 70 -3.27 -12.26 -16.52
N TYR A 71 -4.50 -12.57 -16.92
CA TYR A 71 -5.37 -13.56 -16.29
C TYR A 71 -6.11 -14.42 -17.31
N PRO A 72 -6.53 -15.65 -16.96
CA PRO A 72 -6.28 -16.33 -15.68
C PRO A 72 -4.80 -16.65 -15.43
N GLY A 73 -4.42 -16.83 -14.17
CA GLY A 73 -3.08 -17.28 -13.76
C GLY A 73 -3.02 -18.78 -13.48
N LYS A 74 -1.83 -19.30 -13.18
CA LYS A 74 -1.58 -20.75 -12.98
C LYS A 74 -2.42 -21.35 -11.86
N GLU A 75 -2.68 -20.60 -10.79
CA GLU A 75 -3.45 -21.09 -9.64
C GLU A 75 -4.96 -21.16 -9.94
N SER A 76 -5.44 -20.54 -11.03
CA SER A 76 -6.86 -20.58 -11.44
C SER A 76 -7.36 -21.96 -11.87
N VAL A 77 -6.47 -22.78 -12.44
CA VAL A 77 -6.76 -24.13 -12.93
C VAL A 77 -6.40 -25.23 -11.94
N GLN A 78 -5.90 -24.87 -10.75
CA GLN A 78 -5.65 -25.84 -9.69
C GLN A 78 -6.94 -26.40 -9.10
N LYS A 79 -6.82 -27.52 -8.36
CA LYS A 79 -7.94 -28.24 -7.75
C LYS A 79 -7.93 -28.08 -6.22
N GLY A 80 -9.10 -28.20 -5.61
CA GLY A 80 -9.27 -28.15 -4.15
C GLY A 80 -8.82 -26.83 -3.54
N ASP A 81 -8.19 -26.92 -2.36
CA ASP A 81 -7.81 -25.78 -1.53
C ASP A 81 -6.74 -24.86 -2.14
N ASN A 82 -6.07 -25.31 -3.21
CA ASN A 82 -5.08 -24.50 -3.92
C ASN A 82 -5.66 -23.73 -5.11
N LYS A 83 -6.96 -23.90 -5.43
CA LYS A 83 -7.59 -23.14 -6.50
C LYS A 83 -7.71 -21.66 -6.15
N ARG A 84 -7.23 -20.79 -7.04
CA ARG A 84 -7.38 -19.33 -6.96
C ARG A 84 -8.01 -18.81 -8.25
N PRO A 85 -9.35 -18.77 -8.36
CA PRO A 85 -10.04 -18.46 -9.61
C PRO A 85 -9.66 -17.10 -10.23
N TYR A 86 -9.26 -16.15 -9.37
CA TYR A 86 -8.93 -14.78 -9.76
C TYR A 86 -7.41 -14.52 -9.71
N ASP A 87 -6.60 -15.58 -9.77
CA ASP A 87 -5.14 -15.47 -9.89
C ASP A 87 -4.79 -14.76 -11.19
N PHE A 88 -3.83 -13.85 -11.12
CA PHE A 88 -3.28 -13.12 -12.25
C PHE A 88 -1.77 -12.93 -12.06
N ARG A 89 -1.07 -12.64 -13.15
CA ARG A 89 0.37 -12.34 -13.10
C ARG A 89 0.67 -10.98 -13.69
N PRO A 90 1.48 -10.14 -13.03
CA PRO A 90 1.93 -8.90 -13.63
C PRO A 90 2.88 -9.19 -14.80
N LYS A 91 2.85 -8.34 -15.83
CA LYS A 91 3.70 -8.42 -17.03
C LYS A 91 4.26 -7.05 -17.35
N ILE A 92 5.47 -6.99 -17.88
CA ILE A 92 6.08 -5.76 -18.37
C ILE A 92 6.38 -5.95 -19.85
N LEU A 93 5.93 -5.00 -20.68
CA LEU A 93 6.43 -4.82 -22.05
C LEU A 93 7.37 -3.62 -22.05
N THR A 94 8.58 -3.82 -22.53
CA THR A 94 9.56 -2.74 -22.72
C THR A 94 9.15 -1.84 -23.90
N PRO A 95 9.75 -0.64 -24.04
CA PRO A 95 9.32 0.33 -25.06
C PRO A 95 9.51 -0.16 -26.50
N ASP A 96 10.46 -1.06 -26.72
CA ASP A 96 10.71 -1.75 -27.99
C ASP A 96 9.72 -2.90 -28.27
N GLY A 97 8.78 -3.15 -27.36
CA GLY A 97 7.72 -4.16 -27.49
C GLY A 97 8.10 -5.55 -26.98
N ASN A 98 9.31 -5.75 -26.45
CA ASN A 98 9.71 -7.03 -25.89
C ASN A 98 8.99 -7.31 -24.55
N SER A 99 8.56 -8.56 -24.35
CA SER A 99 8.02 -8.97 -23.06
C SER A 99 9.15 -9.34 -22.11
N VAL A 100 9.15 -8.73 -20.93
CA VAL A 100 9.97 -9.20 -19.82
C VAL A 100 9.46 -10.59 -19.40
N ILE A 101 10.40 -11.45 -19.01
CA ILE A 101 10.09 -12.79 -18.47
C ILE A 101 9.19 -12.69 -17.23
N ASP A 102 8.50 -13.78 -16.89
CA ASP A 102 7.79 -13.86 -15.61
C ASP A 102 8.80 -13.77 -14.45
N LEU A 103 8.78 -12.64 -13.74
CA LEU A 103 9.69 -12.41 -12.62
C LEU A 103 9.26 -13.28 -11.43
N GLN A 104 10.14 -14.18 -11.04
CA GLN A 104 10.02 -14.97 -9.82
C GLN A 104 10.70 -14.25 -8.65
N PHE A 105 10.48 -14.72 -7.42
CA PHE A 105 11.13 -14.17 -6.22
C PHE A 105 12.65 -14.05 -6.37
N LYS A 106 13.32 -15.04 -7.00
CA LYS A 106 14.75 -14.99 -7.30
C LYS A 106 15.13 -13.75 -8.11
N ASN A 107 14.35 -13.41 -9.14
CA ASN A 107 14.61 -12.24 -9.98
C ASN A 107 14.44 -10.94 -9.19
N ILE A 108 13.34 -10.85 -8.42
CA ILE A 108 13.05 -9.66 -7.60
C ILE A 108 14.15 -9.43 -6.55
N TRP A 109 14.65 -10.50 -5.93
CA TRP A 109 15.77 -10.41 -4.98
C TRP A 109 17.06 -9.99 -5.68
N GLY A 110 17.36 -10.58 -6.84
CA GLY A 110 18.52 -10.21 -7.66
C GLY A 110 18.51 -8.73 -8.05
N ILE A 111 17.36 -8.15 -8.38
CA ILE A 111 17.24 -6.71 -8.66
C ILE A 111 17.68 -5.86 -7.45
N ILE A 112 17.31 -6.25 -6.23
CA ILE A 112 17.71 -5.52 -5.02
C ILE A 112 19.19 -5.74 -4.68
N GLU A 113 19.72 -6.94 -4.94
CA GLU A 113 21.15 -7.23 -4.83
C GLU A 113 21.96 -6.39 -5.81
N ASP A 114 21.54 -6.29 -7.07
CA ASP A 114 22.21 -5.45 -8.08
C ASP A 114 22.13 -3.97 -7.70
N LEU A 115 20.97 -3.52 -7.21
CA LEU A 115 20.79 -2.17 -6.68
C LEU A 115 21.72 -1.85 -5.51
N ASN A 116 21.99 -2.82 -4.63
CA ASN A 116 22.98 -2.68 -3.56
C ASN A 116 24.38 -2.37 -4.11
N HIS A 117 24.77 -3.05 -5.18
CA HIS A 117 26.08 -2.88 -5.81
C HIS A 117 26.19 -1.56 -6.60
N GLN A 118 25.12 -1.16 -7.28
CA GLN A 118 25.10 0.04 -8.12
C GLN A 118 24.92 1.32 -7.29
N GLN A 119 23.96 1.32 -6.36
CA GLN A 119 23.58 2.51 -5.60
C GLN A 119 23.10 2.14 -4.19
N HIS A 120 24.03 1.63 -3.37
CA HIS A 120 23.79 1.21 -1.99
C HIS A 120 22.94 2.18 -1.14
N LYS A 121 23.13 3.49 -1.33
CA LYS A 121 22.40 4.53 -0.58
C LYS A 121 20.90 4.54 -0.82
N ILE A 122 20.44 3.99 -1.95
CA ILE A 122 19.01 3.90 -2.29
C ILE A 122 18.29 2.78 -1.53
N LEU A 123 18.99 1.75 -1.05
CA LEU A 123 18.35 0.67 -0.30
C LEU A 123 17.57 1.15 0.91
N LYS A 124 18.08 2.19 1.60
CA LYS A 124 17.35 2.84 2.69
C LYS A 124 16.00 3.42 2.22
N LEU A 125 15.98 4.08 1.06
CA LEU A 125 14.75 4.60 0.46
C LEU A 125 13.82 3.44 0.08
N MET A 126 14.37 2.37 -0.51
CA MET A 126 13.59 1.18 -0.90
C MET A 126 12.91 0.52 0.29
N SER A 127 13.60 0.36 1.43
CA SER A 127 12.97 -0.14 2.67
C SER A 127 11.74 0.68 3.06
N CYS A 128 11.82 2.01 2.95
CA CYS A 128 10.70 2.90 3.23
C CYS A 128 9.58 2.79 2.17
N ILE A 129 9.93 2.71 0.89
CA ILE A 129 8.95 2.56 -0.21
C ILE A 129 8.20 1.23 -0.07
N PHE A 130 8.88 0.10 0.17
CA PHE A 130 8.22 -1.20 0.38
C PHE A 130 7.31 -1.19 1.60
N PHE A 131 7.71 -0.52 2.69
CA PHE A 131 6.82 -0.28 3.82
C PHE A 131 5.54 0.44 3.38
N ARG A 132 5.69 1.59 2.70
CA ARG A 132 4.58 2.45 2.26
C ARG A 132 3.65 1.72 1.30
N MET A 133 4.17 0.95 0.34
CA MET A 133 3.37 0.17 -0.61
C MET A 133 2.59 -0.97 0.08
N GLY A 134 3.23 -1.66 1.04
CA GLY A 134 2.58 -2.72 1.81
C GLY A 134 1.39 -2.21 2.65
N ARG A 135 1.43 -0.93 3.07
CA ARG A 135 0.36 -0.27 3.84
C ARG A 135 -0.53 0.66 2.99
N MET A 136 -0.37 0.64 1.67
CA MET A 136 -1.14 1.47 0.73
C MET A 136 -1.10 2.98 1.00
N LEU A 137 0.05 3.48 1.47
CA LEU A 137 0.26 4.90 1.79
C LEU A 137 0.45 5.78 0.55
N ASN A 138 0.81 5.17 -0.57
CA ASN A 138 0.99 5.82 -1.87
C ASN A 138 -0.09 5.40 -2.87
N HIS A 139 -1.32 5.16 -2.40
CA HIS A 139 -2.41 4.73 -3.26
C HIS A 139 -3.53 5.75 -3.27
N GLN A 140 -3.99 6.09 -4.46
CA GLN A 140 -5.06 7.05 -4.71
C GLN A 140 -6.22 6.34 -5.39
N PHE A 141 -7.44 6.62 -4.95
CA PHE A 141 -8.62 6.11 -5.62
C PHE A 141 -8.74 6.76 -7.00
N VAL A 142 -8.87 5.92 -8.03
CA VAL A 142 -9.09 6.34 -9.40
C VAL A 142 -10.19 5.49 -10.01
N GLU A 143 -10.87 6.06 -11.00
CA GLU A 143 -11.87 5.38 -11.80
C GLU A 143 -11.55 5.68 -13.27
N GLU A 144 -11.00 4.68 -13.96
CA GLU A 144 -10.43 4.84 -15.29
C GLU A 144 -10.87 3.70 -16.23
N CYS A 145 -10.83 3.98 -17.53
CA CYS A 145 -11.07 3.01 -18.59
C CYS A 145 -9.71 2.56 -19.15
N TYR A 146 -9.39 1.28 -18.98
CA TYR A 146 -8.10 0.69 -19.31
C TYR A 146 -8.17 -0.18 -20.56
N SER A 147 -7.16 -0.10 -21.41
CA SER A 147 -7.02 -0.96 -22.59
C SER A 147 -6.72 -2.40 -22.20
N CYS A 148 -7.46 -3.35 -22.77
CA CYS A 148 -7.21 -4.77 -22.65
C CYS A 148 -6.98 -5.45 -23.99
N GLU A 149 -6.24 -6.56 -23.95
CA GLU A 149 -5.93 -7.38 -25.11
C GLU A 149 -6.17 -8.85 -24.76
N ILE A 150 -7.00 -9.54 -25.53
CA ILE A 150 -7.16 -10.99 -25.42
C ILE A 150 -6.09 -11.65 -26.28
N ILE A 151 -5.34 -12.58 -25.71
CA ILE A 151 -4.19 -13.22 -26.33
C ILE A 151 -4.37 -14.74 -26.44
N ASN A 152 -3.74 -15.31 -27.47
CA ASN A 152 -3.69 -16.76 -27.70
C ASN A 152 -2.49 -17.40 -26.95
N PRO A 153 -2.29 -18.74 -27.02
CA PRO A 153 -1.17 -19.41 -26.35
C PRO A 153 0.22 -18.97 -26.81
N LYS A 154 0.33 -18.36 -28.00
CA LYS A 154 1.57 -17.80 -28.53
C LYS A 154 1.82 -16.36 -28.08
N GLY A 155 0.89 -15.77 -27.32
CA GLY A 155 0.95 -14.37 -26.89
C GLY A 155 0.50 -13.37 -27.96
N GLU A 156 -0.07 -13.84 -29.08
CA GLU A 156 -0.57 -12.97 -30.15
C GLU A 156 -1.92 -12.37 -29.75
N VAL A 157 -2.10 -11.07 -30.01
CA VAL A 157 -3.35 -10.36 -29.72
C VAL A 157 -4.44 -10.81 -30.71
N ILE A 158 -5.49 -11.44 -30.18
CA ILE A 158 -6.68 -11.86 -30.92
C ILE A 158 -7.71 -10.73 -30.97
N GLU A 159 -7.87 -10.00 -29.86
CA GLU A 159 -8.91 -8.97 -29.72
C GLU A 159 -8.42 -7.85 -28.80
N ARG A 160 -8.92 -6.64 -29.05
CA ARG A 160 -8.70 -5.47 -28.18
C ARG A 160 -10.02 -5.01 -27.61
N CYS A 161 -10.01 -4.69 -26.33
CA CYS A 161 -11.17 -4.28 -25.56
C CYS A 161 -10.79 -3.15 -24.59
N ASN A 162 -11.77 -2.66 -23.84
CA ASN A 162 -11.50 -1.82 -22.67
C ASN A 162 -12.23 -2.36 -21.45
N ARG A 163 -11.67 -2.14 -20.26
CA ARG A 163 -12.31 -2.41 -18.97
C ARG A 163 -12.35 -1.15 -18.13
N HIS A 164 -13.50 -0.94 -17.51
CA HIS A 164 -13.65 0.07 -16.47
C HIS A 164 -13.19 -0.51 -15.13
N LEU A 165 -12.34 0.21 -14.40
CA LEU A 165 -11.87 -0.22 -13.09
C LEU A 165 -11.79 0.96 -12.13
N ALA A 166 -12.51 0.86 -11.02
CA ALA A 166 -12.44 1.76 -9.88
C ALA A 166 -11.64 1.11 -8.76
N TRP A 167 -10.48 1.67 -8.41
CA TRP A 167 -9.55 1.05 -7.47
C TRP A 167 -8.56 2.07 -6.90
N ASN A 168 -7.89 1.70 -5.80
CA ASN A 168 -6.78 2.43 -5.23
C ASN A 168 -5.49 2.08 -5.99
N LYS A 169 -5.13 2.91 -6.97
CA LYS A 169 -3.95 2.78 -7.85
C LYS A 169 -2.70 3.31 -7.16
N PHE A 170 -1.57 2.64 -7.33
CA PHE A 170 -0.28 3.14 -6.83
C PHE A 170 0.09 4.43 -7.57
N SER A 171 0.41 5.46 -6.80
CA SER A 171 0.74 6.81 -7.27
C SER A 171 1.81 7.41 -6.36
N MET A 172 2.93 7.76 -6.97
CA MET A 172 4.04 8.45 -6.32
C MET A 172 4.28 9.76 -7.07
N ASP A 173 4.72 10.77 -6.34
CA ASP A 173 5.05 12.06 -6.92
C ASP A 173 6.04 11.89 -8.09
N THR A 174 5.73 12.49 -9.23
CA THR A 174 6.49 12.32 -10.47
C THR A 174 7.95 12.74 -10.30
N GLU A 175 8.22 13.82 -9.58
CA GLU A 175 9.60 14.27 -9.34
C GLU A 175 10.36 13.29 -8.43
N ILE A 176 9.67 12.61 -7.50
CA ILE A 176 10.28 11.52 -6.70
C ILE A 176 10.65 10.35 -7.62
N LEU A 177 9.74 9.89 -8.49
CA LEU A 177 10.00 8.78 -9.41
C LEU A 177 11.12 9.10 -10.41
N GLU A 178 11.07 10.28 -11.02
CA GLU A 178 12.12 10.79 -11.91
C GLU A 178 13.48 10.84 -11.20
N SER A 179 13.50 11.27 -9.93
CA SER A 179 14.73 11.30 -9.14
C SER A 179 15.24 9.91 -8.80
N LEU A 180 14.35 8.94 -8.52
CA LEU A 180 14.73 7.55 -8.31
C LEU A 180 15.33 6.93 -9.57
N ASN A 181 14.71 7.12 -10.74
CA ASN A 181 15.27 6.71 -12.04
C ASN A 181 16.61 7.41 -12.31
N PHE A 182 16.74 8.71 -12.00
CA PHE A 182 18.00 9.44 -12.19
C PHE A 182 19.16 8.85 -11.36
N HIS A 183 18.90 8.41 -10.13
CA HIS A 183 19.94 7.80 -9.29
C HIS A 183 20.14 6.30 -9.57
N CYS A 184 19.19 5.66 -10.26
CA CYS A 184 19.18 4.25 -10.66
C CYS A 184 18.84 4.14 -12.15
N ASP A 185 19.84 4.31 -13.01
CA ASP A 185 19.66 4.40 -14.46
C ASP A 185 18.82 3.23 -15.00
N LYS A 186 19.24 1.97 -14.78
CA LYS A 186 18.50 0.78 -15.24
C LYS A 186 18.65 -0.41 -14.30
N LEU A 187 17.53 -1.07 -14.02
CA LEU A 187 17.49 -2.33 -13.27
C LEU A 187 17.58 -3.50 -14.25
N MET A 188 18.69 -4.25 -14.18
CA MET A 188 18.88 -5.42 -15.03
C MET A 188 17.99 -6.57 -14.56
N ILE A 189 17.21 -7.13 -15.49
CA ILE A 189 16.45 -8.37 -15.26
C ILE A 189 17.28 -9.59 -15.64
N ASN A 190 18.05 -9.46 -16.72
CA ASN A 190 19.03 -10.42 -17.21
C ASN A 190 20.09 -9.66 -18.03
N SER A 191 20.91 -10.36 -18.82
CA SER A 191 21.99 -9.75 -19.62
C SER A 191 21.51 -8.70 -20.63
N ASP A 192 20.29 -8.83 -21.14
CA ASP A 192 19.83 -8.12 -22.33
C ASP A 192 18.56 -7.29 -22.09
N VAL A 193 17.91 -7.49 -20.94
CA VAL A 193 16.65 -6.83 -20.58
C VAL A 193 16.84 -6.05 -19.30
N SER A 194 16.46 -4.78 -19.35
CA SER A 194 16.45 -3.87 -18.22
C SER A 194 15.13 -3.11 -18.14
N ILE A 195 14.76 -2.67 -16.94
CA ILE A 195 13.57 -1.85 -16.69
C ILE A 195 13.93 -0.65 -15.82
N SER A 196 13.11 0.38 -15.85
CA SER A 196 13.17 1.53 -14.95
C SER A 196 12.79 1.15 -13.51
N MET A 197 13.19 1.97 -12.53
CA MET A 197 12.73 1.82 -11.14
C MET A 197 11.21 1.97 -11.05
N GLU A 198 10.64 2.90 -11.81
CA GLU A 198 9.20 3.09 -11.91
C GLU A 198 8.48 1.82 -12.36
N ALA A 199 8.94 1.18 -13.44
CA ALA A 199 8.36 -0.08 -13.93
C ALA A 199 8.43 -1.19 -12.88
N PHE A 200 9.55 -1.30 -12.16
CA PHE A 200 9.71 -2.26 -11.06
C PHE A 200 8.71 -2.02 -9.92
N LEU A 201 8.53 -0.76 -9.49
CA LEU A 201 7.58 -0.41 -8.42
C LEU A 201 6.13 -0.67 -8.84
N CYS A 202 5.73 -0.31 -10.06
CA CYS A 202 4.41 -0.59 -10.60
C CYS A 202 4.16 -2.11 -10.71
N PHE A 203 5.13 -2.87 -11.22
CA PHE A 203 5.07 -4.33 -11.25
C PHE A 203 4.89 -4.93 -9.85
N PHE A 204 5.69 -4.47 -8.89
CA PHE A 204 5.66 -4.98 -7.52
C PHE A 204 4.34 -4.68 -6.81
N ASP A 205 3.72 -3.51 -7.06
CA ASP A 205 2.38 -3.23 -6.56
C ASP A 205 1.34 -4.22 -7.09
N LEU A 206 1.37 -4.53 -8.39
CA LEU A 206 0.45 -5.51 -8.98
C LEU A 206 0.68 -6.92 -8.43
N LEU A 207 1.94 -7.29 -8.16
CA LEU A 207 2.26 -8.56 -7.48
C LEU A 207 1.59 -8.61 -6.09
N MET A 208 1.68 -7.53 -5.32
CA MET A 208 1.01 -7.44 -4.01
C MET A 208 -0.52 -7.47 -4.11
N ASN A 209 -1.11 -6.88 -5.15
CA ASN A 209 -2.54 -7.00 -5.41
C ASN A 209 -2.95 -8.46 -5.71
N ASN A 210 -2.11 -9.22 -6.42
CA ASN A 210 -2.38 -10.64 -6.66
C ASN A 210 -2.33 -11.44 -5.36
N GLU A 211 -1.32 -11.23 -4.52
CA GLU A 211 -1.22 -11.89 -3.21
C GLU A 211 -2.44 -11.60 -2.34
N ASP A 212 -2.88 -10.34 -2.26
CA ASP A 212 -4.11 -9.98 -1.57
C ASP A 212 -5.34 -10.73 -2.12
N SER A 213 -5.50 -10.77 -3.45
CA SER A 213 -6.60 -11.50 -4.10
C SER A 213 -6.60 -13.00 -3.74
N LYS A 214 -5.44 -13.66 -3.86
CA LYS A 214 -5.29 -15.09 -3.60
C LYS A 214 -5.62 -15.44 -2.16
N TYR A 215 -5.04 -14.73 -1.21
CA TYR A 215 -5.23 -15.04 0.21
C TYR A 215 -6.62 -14.64 0.71
N TYR A 216 -7.21 -13.57 0.17
CA TYR A 216 -8.59 -13.21 0.51
C TYR A 216 -9.57 -14.29 0.04
N TYR A 217 -9.44 -14.77 -1.20
CA TYR A 217 -10.27 -15.87 -1.71
C TYR A 217 -10.13 -17.14 -0.86
N ALA A 218 -8.89 -17.51 -0.49
CA ALA A 218 -8.65 -18.72 0.29
C ALA A 218 -9.20 -18.68 1.72
N ASN A 219 -9.19 -17.50 2.36
CA ASN A 219 -9.50 -17.37 3.79
C ASN A 219 -10.83 -16.65 4.09
N ASN A 220 -11.44 -16.06 3.07
CA ASN A 220 -12.62 -15.18 3.16
C ASN A 220 -12.46 -14.06 4.21
N LYS A 221 -11.23 -13.53 4.33
CA LYS A 221 -10.88 -12.43 5.23
C LYS A 221 -9.59 -11.76 4.76
N LEU A 222 -9.43 -10.49 5.11
CA LEU A 222 -8.15 -9.79 4.93
C LEU A 222 -7.08 -10.46 5.79
N THR A 223 -6.07 -11.00 5.12
CA THR A 223 -4.84 -11.51 5.76
C THR A 223 -3.74 -10.45 5.69
N ASP A 224 -2.52 -10.81 6.08
CA ASP A 224 -1.35 -9.94 5.96
C ASP A 224 -0.57 -10.16 4.66
N ALA A 225 -1.18 -10.74 3.62
CA ALA A 225 -0.51 -11.11 2.37
C ALA A 225 0.35 -9.98 1.75
N ARG A 226 -0.26 -8.88 1.29
CA ARG A 226 0.48 -7.69 0.81
C ARG A 226 1.50 -7.17 1.81
N ILE A 227 1.15 -7.10 3.09
CA ILE A 227 2.02 -6.55 4.14
C ILE A 227 3.27 -7.41 4.28
N ASN A 228 3.14 -8.73 4.32
CA ASN A 228 4.25 -9.67 4.41
C ASN A 228 5.11 -9.65 3.14
N THR A 229 4.50 -9.50 1.96
CA THR A 229 5.25 -9.33 0.70
C THR A 229 6.10 -8.04 0.72
N GLY A 230 5.52 -6.92 1.16
CA GLY A 230 6.25 -5.66 1.35
C GLY A 230 7.33 -5.76 2.44
N ASP A 231 7.02 -6.39 3.58
CA ASP A 231 7.95 -6.60 4.68
C ASP A 231 9.13 -7.49 4.29
N SER A 232 8.91 -8.48 3.41
CA SER A 232 9.99 -9.31 2.87
C SER A 232 11.02 -8.47 2.11
N MET A 233 10.55 -7.55 1.27
CA MET A 233 11.43 -6.68 0.48
C MET A 233 12.07 -5.57 1.33
N LEU A 234 11.36 -5.08 2.34
CA LEU A 234 11.90 -4.17 3.35
C LEU A 234 13.05 -4.85 4.11
N LEU A 235 12.85 -6.07 4.61
CA LEU A 235 13.85 -6.80 5.37
C LEU A 235 15.06 -7.15 4.50
N LEU A 236 14.85 -7.55 3.24
CA LEU A 236 15.93 -7.77 2.29
C LEU A 236 16.78 -6.50 2.09
N SER A 237 16.12 -5.37 1.79
CA SER A 237 16.79 -4.08 1.59
C SER A 237 17.54 -3.63 2.84
N SER A 238 16.92 -3.79 4.01
CA SER A 238 17.51 -3.51 5.32
C SER A 238 18.72 -4.40 5.63
N THR A 239 18.67 -5.68 5.27
CA THR A 239 19.79 -6.61 5.43
C THR A 239 20.96 -6.23 4.53
N LEU A 240 20.71 -5.94 3.26
CA LEU A 240 21.75 -5.50 2.33
C LEU A 240 22.34 -4.14 2.71
N HIS A 241 21.54 -3.27 3.33
CA HIS A 241 22.02 -2.01 3.89
C HIS A 241 22.82 -2.17 5.20
N GLY A 242 22.76 -3.33 5.86
CA GLY A 242 23.52 -3.63 7.07
C GLY A 242 22.77 -3.42 8.40
N ASN A 243 21.46 -3.15 8.36
CA ASN A 243 20.65 -2.90 9.55
C ASN A 243 20.12 -4.20 10.20
N ILE A 244 20.01 -5.28 9.41
CA ILE A 244 19.55 -6.59 9.87
C ILE A 244 20.54 -7.66 9.42
N ARG A 245 20.90 -8.58 10.31
CA ARG A 245 21.79 -9.69 9.97
C ARG A 245 21.14 -10.62 8.94
N LEU A 246 21.92 -11.08 7.96
CA LEU A 246 21.46 -12.07 6.98
C LEU A 246 20.86 -13.33 7.63
N SER A 247 21.47 -13.82 8.72
CA SER A 247 20.93 -14.96 9.46
C SER A 247 19.51 -14.74 9.97
N THR A 248 19.17 -13.51 10.38
CA THR A 248 17.84 -13.16 10.85
C THR A 248 16.83 -13.16 9.70
N LEU A 249 17.20 -12.59 8.55
CA LEU A 249 16.39 -12.63 7.34
C LEU A 249 16.09 -14.06 6.92
N LEU A 250 17.12 -14.91 6.82
CA LEU A 250 16.97 -16.31 6.41
C LEU A 250 16.11 -17.11 7.39
N GLN A 251 16.31 -16.95 8.70
CA GLN A 251 15.49 -17.62 9.71
C GLN A 251 14.02 -17.25 9.57
N LYS A 252 13.71 -15.96 9.37
CA LYS A 252 12.33 -15.48 9.18
C LYS A 252 11.74 -16.02 7.89
N PHE A 253 12.50 -16.01 6.80
CA PHE A 253 12.03 -16.53 5.50
C PHE A 253 11.68 -18.01 5.56
N VAL A 254 12.52 -18.81 6.21
CA VAL A 254 12.27 -20.25 6.42
C VAL A 254 11.07 -20.46 7.33
N SER A 255 10.97 -19.72 8.43
CA SER A 255 9.88 -19.86 9.41
C SER A 255 8.53 -19.36 8.88
N GLY A 256 8.55 -18.40 7.94
CA GLY A 256 7.37 -17.81 7.30
C GLY A 256 7.00 -18.45 5.97
N TYR A 257 7.54 -19.63 5.65
CA TYR A 257 7.22 -20.38 4.42
C TYR A 257 7.43 -19.57 3.13
N GLY A 258 8.54 -18.83 3.06
CA GLY A 258 8.90 -18.06 1.87
C GLY A 258 8.42 -16.61 1.86
N VAL A 259 7.86 -16.12 2.96
CA VAL A 259 7.62 -14.68 3.19
C VAL A 259 8.09 -14.31 4.60
N CYS A 260 8.61 -13.09 4.75
CA CYS A 260 9.06 -12.56 6.03
C CYS A 260 8.05 -11.55 6.59
N HIS A 261 7.95 -11.52 7.92
CA HIS A 261 7.22 -10.48 8.65
C HIS A 261 8.22 -9.58 9.39
N CYS A 262 8.04 -8.25 9.28
CA CYS A 262 8.81 -7.27 10.02
C CYS A 262 8.00 -6.84 11.25
N ASN A 263 8.53 -7.13 12.44
CA ASN A 263 7.86 -6.76 13.68
C ASN A 263 7.84 -5.24 13.85
N VAL A 264 6.85 -4.74 14.58
CA VAL A 264 6.60 -3.30 14.71
C VAL A 264 7.80 -2.53 15.26
N ASP A 265 8.53 -3.12 16.20
CA ASP A 265 9.75 -2.59 16.82
C ASP A 265 10.99 -2.66 15.92
N GLU A 266 10.96 -3.48 14.86
CA GLU A 266 12.04 -3.62 13.89
C GLU A 266 11.93 -2.58 12.75
N ILE A 267 10.75 -2.00 12.52
CA ILE A 267 10.48 -1.14 11.36
C ILE A 267 11.35 0.13 11.36
N GLU A 268 11.43 0.86 12.48
CA GLU A 268 12.22 2.10 12.51
C GLU A 268 13.72 1.81 12.29
N PRO A 269 14.35 0.85 12.99
CA PRO A 269 15.73 0.47 12.70
C PRO A 269 15.93 0.00 11.25
N ALA A 270 15.02 -0.83 10.72
CA ALA A 270 15.14 -1.38 9.38
C ALA A 270 15.07 -0.31 8.28
N THR A 271 14.39 0.80 8.55
CA THR A 271 14.23 1.92 7.62
C THR A 271 15.17 3.09 7.94
N ASN A 272 16.12 2.94 8.87
CA ASN A 272 16.96 4.04 9.37
C ASN A 272 16.14 5.26 9.80
N ASN A 273 15.04 4.99 10.51
CA ASN A 273 14.10 5.98 11.02
C ASN A 273 13.47 6.86 9.93
N LEU A 274 13.35 6.37 8.69
CA LEU A 274 12.49 7.02 7.70
C LEU A 274 11.01 6.75 7.99
N VAL A 275 10.71 5.59 8.56
CA VAL A 275 9.38 5.29 9.09
C VAL A 275 9.43 5.49 10.60
N HIS A 276 8.52 6.31 11.11
CA HIS A 276 8.33 6.53 12.54
C HIS A 276 7.05 5.84 13.01
N ILE A 277 7.18 4.90 13.92
CA ILE A 277 6.07 4.16 14.50
C ILE A 277 5.60 4.85 15.77
N ILE A 278 4.32 5.22 15.80
CA ILE A 278 3.74 5.94 16.94
C ILE A 278 2.61 5.18 17.62
N ASP A 279 2.54 5.34 18.94
CA ASP A 279 1.38 4.94 19.73
C ASP A 279 0.38 6.10 19.77
N PHE A 280 -0.47 6.17 18.74
CA PHE A 280 -1.36 7.31 18.56
C PHE A 280 -2.32 7.51 19.73
N LYS A 281 -2.77 6.40 20.34
CA LYS A 281 -3.61 6.45 21.52
C LYS A 281 -2.89 7.16 22.65
N SER A 282 -1.65 6.77 22.94
CA SER A 282 -0.82 7.43 23.96
C SER A 282 -0.51 8.88 23.62
N LEU A 283 -0.27 9.20 22.34
CA LEU A 283 -0.03 10.57 21.88
C LEU A 283 -1.24 11.47 22.15
N ILE A 284 -2.44 11.05 21.75
CA ILE A 284 -3.67 11.79 22.05
C ILE A 284 -3.86 11.91 23.56
N THR A 285 -3.78 10.83 24.33
CA THR A 285 -4.01 10.90 25.77
C THR A 285 -3.05 11.85 26.47
N ASN A 286 -1.76 11.82 26.10
CA ASN A 286 -0.76 12.73 26.66
C ASN A 286 -1.04 14.19 26.28
N THR A 287 -1.53 14.42 25.07
CA THR A 287 -1.92 15.76 24.60
C THR A 287 -3.13 16.27 25.37
N LEU A 288 -4.17 15.47 25.53
CA LEU A 288 -5.34 15.81 26.34
C LEU A 288 -4.98 16.07 27.81
N HIS A 289 -4.08 15.26 28.39
CA HIS A 289 -3.56 15.49 29.75
C HIS A 289 -2.75 16.79 29.87
N ARG A 290 -1.91 17.12 28.87
CA ARG A 290 -1.15 18.39 28.84
C ARG A 290 -2.08 19.61 28.89
N TYR A 291 -3.24 19.50 28.25
CA TYR A 291 -4.26 20.56 28.23
C TYR A 291 -5.30 20.43 29.36
N ASN A 292 -5.10 19.55 30.36
CA ASN A 292 -6.03 19.33 31.48
C ASN A 292 -7.48 19.01 31.06
N LEU A 293 -7.67 18.35 29.91
CA LEU A 293 -9.00 18.02 29.41
C LEU A 293 -9.48 16.67 29.94
N ASN A 294 -10.72 16.64 30.42
CA ASN A 294 -11.39 15.41 30.82
C ASN A 294 -11.92 14.67 29.58
N TYR A 295 -11.55 13.40 29.42
CA TYR A 295 -11.95 12.60 28.28
C TYR A 295 -12.42 11.20 28.69
N ARG A 296 -13.24 10.59 27.83
CA ARG A 296 -13.69 9.20 27.95
C ARG A 296 -13.18 8.38 26.78
N ASN A 297 -12.55 7.25 27.09
CA ASN A 297 -12.07 6.29 26.10
C ASN A 297 -13.22 5.40 25.59
N SER A 298 -13.24 5.14 24.29
CA SER A 298 -14.18 4.21 23.64
C SER A 298 -15.66 4.49 23.97
N ALA A 299 -16.02 5.77 24.08
CA ALA A 299 -17.33 6.19 24.56
C ALA A 299 -18.36 6.25 23.42
N THR A 300 -19.63 5.99 23.77
CA THR A 300 -20.76 6.25 22.86
C THR A 300 -21.27 7.67 23.04
N ILE A 301 -21.41 8.39 21.94
CA ILE A 301 -22.15 9.66 21.86
C ILE A 301 -23.54 9.32 21.31
N ARG A 302 -24.57 9.81 22.01
CA ARG A 302 -25.97 9.64 21.59
C ARG A 302 -26.47 10.97 21.05
N THR A 303 -26.98 10.97 19.83
CA THR A 303 -27.48 12.15 19.12
C THR A 303 -28.83 11.77 18.49
N GLY A 304 -29.93 12.26 19.06
CA GLY A 304 -31.28 11.84 18.66
C GLY A 304 -31.44 10.31 18.69
N THR A 305 -31.65 9.71 17.52
CA THR A 305 -31.80 8.25 17.32
C THR A 305 -30.47 7.52 17.07
N SER A 306 -29.37 8.23 16.82
CA SER A 306 -28.08 7.66 16.45
C SER A 306 -27.20 7.37 17.67
N LYS A 307 -26.41 6.30 17.57
CA LYS A 307 -25.39 5.91 18.56
C LYS A 307 -24.04 5.81 17.86
N ILE A 308 -23.16 6.77 18.14
CA ILE A 308 -21.86 6.88 17.48
C ILE A 308 -20.76 6.51 18.47
N LYS A 309 -19.87 5.61 18.08
CA LYS A 309 -18.76 5.15 18.93
C LYS A 309 -17.52 5.98 18.65
N ALA A 310 -17.13 6.81 19.60
CA ALA A 310 -15.91 7.60 19.54
C ALA A 310 -14.75 6.85 20.22
N MET A 311 -13.54 6.97 19.66
CA MET A 311 -12.31 6.53 20.31
C MET A 311 -12.03 7.39 21.54
N PHE A 312 -12.17 8.71 21.39
CA PHE A 312 -12.13 9.67 22.47
C PHE A 312 -13.33 10.59 22.40
N ARG A 313 -13.96 10.80 23.56
CA ARG A 313 -15.02 11.79 23.74
C ARG A 313 -14.55 12.80 24.79
N ILE A 314 -14.50 14.06 24.40
CA ILE A 314 -14.29 15.19 25.30
C ILE A 314 -15.63 15.95 25.33
N ASP A 315 -16.20 16.13 26.52
CA ASP A 315 -17.50 16.79 26.66
C ASP A 315 -17.36 18.32 26.63
N GLU A 316 -16.24 18.82 27.13
CA GLU A 316 -15.92 20.24 27.29
C GLU A 316 -14.43 20.43 26.96
N PRO A 317 -14.08 20.88 25.73
CA PRO A 317 -14.97 21.18 24.60
C PRO A 317 -15.59 19.91 24.00
N ARG A 318 -16.74 20.04 23.32
CA ARG A 318 -17.41 18.92 22.62
C ARG A 318 -16.59 18.44 21.43
N ILE A 319 -15.63 17.56 21.67
CA ILE A 319 -14.75 16.97 20.66
C ILE A 319 -14.95 15.46 20.63
N ALA A 320 -15.11 14.91 19.43
CA ALA A 320 -15.17 13.48 19.18
C ALA A 320 -14.00 13.09 18.27
N ILE A 321 -13.19 12.13 18.70
CA ILE A 321 -12.17 11.51 17.85
C ILE A 321 -12.68 10.13 17.45
N LEU A 322 -12.93 9.92 16.15
CA LEU A 322 -13.45 8.68 15.59
C LEU A 322 -12.31 7.83 15.01
N ASN A 323 -12.48 6.51 14.95
CA ASN A 323 -11.45 5.60 14.41
C ASN A 323 -11.34 5.66 12.87
N THR A 324 -12.43 6.04 12.19
CA THR A 324 -12.56 6.01 10.73
C THR A 324 -13.29 7.25 10.26
N ASP A 325 -12.95 7.67 9.04
CA ASP A 325 -13.78 8.59 8.28
C ASP A 325 -15.18 7.96 8.06
N ASP A 326 -16.15 8.50 8.78
CA ASP A 326 -17.56 8.16 8.75
C ASP A 326 -18.31 9.47 8.56
N SER A 327 -18.60 9.78 7.29
CA SER A 327 -19.25 11.02 6.85
C SER A 327 -20.63 11.21 7.49
N ASP A 328 -21.34 10.10 7.72
CA ASP A 328 -22.66 10.13 8.32
C ASP A 328 -22.54 10.47 9.81
N ALA A 329 -21.65 9.79 10.52
CA ALA A 329 -21.36 10.09 11.92
C ALA A 329 -20.84 11.51 12.11
N ASN A 330 -19.96 11.99 11.22
CA ASN A 330 -19.45 13.35 11.23
C ASN A 330 -20.57 14.38 11.02
N SER A 331 -21.43 14.18 10.02
CA SER A 331 -22.56 15.08 9.74
C SER A 331 -23.51 15.16 10.93
N VAL A 332 -23.83 14.02 11.55
CA VAL A 332 -24.72 13.93 12.72
C VAL A 332 -24.11 14.61 13.95
N LEU A 333 -22.82 14.38 14.24
CA LEU A 333 -22.13 14.98 15.38
C LEU A 333 -21.93 16.49 15.19
N SER A 334 -21.54 16.92 13.99
CA SER A 334 -21.32 18.32 13.66
C SER A 334 -22.62 19.14 13.76
N ALA A 335 -23.76 18.57 13.33
CA ALA A 335 -25.07 19.19 13.50
C ALA A 335 -25.46 19.42 14.98
N GLU A 336 -24.92 18.59 15.88
CA GLU A 336 -25.10 18.69 17.33
C GLU A 336 -23.99 19.53 18.00
N GLY A 337 -23.16 20.22 17.22
CA GLY A 337 -22.11 21.12 17.71
C GLY A 337 -20.85 20.41 18.22
N TRP A 338 -20.62 19.17 17.84
CA TRP A 338 -19.34 18.49 18.09
C TRP A 338 -18.33 18.86 17.02
N THR A 339 -17.07 19.08 17.43
CA THR A 339 -15.94 19.04 16.50
C THR A 339 -15.47 17.60 16.35
N VAL A 340 -15.37 17.11 15.12
CA VAL A 340 -15.04 15.72 14.84
C VAL A 340 -13.66 15.64 14.20
N PHE A 341 -12.80 14.81 14.76
CA PHE A 341 -11.52 14.43 14.17
C PHE A 341 -11.50 12.94 13.86
N PHE A 342 -10.79 12.56 12.82
CA PHE A 342 -10.57 11.17 12.46
C PHE A 342 -9.15 10.75 12.81
N LEU A 343 -9.01 9.58 13.43
CA LEU A 343 -7.71 9.06 13.87
C LEU A 343 -6.69 8.99 12.72
N ASP A 344 -7.14 8.56 11.54
CA ASP A 344 -6.29 8.41 10.36
C ASP A 344 -5.81 9.77 9.81
N ASP A 345 -6.57 10.85 10.01
CA ASP A 345 -6.18 12.20 9.58
C ASP A 345 -5.21 12.83 10.57
N LEU A 346 -5.36 12.55 11.87
CA LEU A 346 -4.44 13.01 12.90
C LEU A 346 -3.02 12.40 12.75
N LEU A 347 -2.82 11.42 11.87
CA LEU A 347 -1.48 10.95 11.48
C LEU A 347 -0.72 12.00 10.66
N ASP A 348 -1.42 12.91 10.00
CA ASP A 348 -0.82 14.05 9.31
C ASP A 348 -0.42 15.14 10.33
N LYS A 349 0.79 15.68 10.18
CA LYS A 349 1.31 16.69 11.12
C LYS A 349 0.49 17.98 11.12
N THR A 350 -0.06 18.37 9.98
CA THR A 350 -0.84 19.60 9.84
C THR A 350 -2.19 19.43 10.52
N GLN A 351 -2.84 18.29 10.30
CA GLN A 351 -4.11 17.95 10.95
C GLN A 351 -3.94 17.78 12.47
N PHE A 352 -2.82 17.19 12.91
CA PHE A 352 -2.50 17.10 14.33
C PHE A 352 -2.25 18.47 14.97
N ALA A 353 -1.58 19.38 14.24
CA ALA A 353 -1.36 20.75 14.71
C ALA A 353 -2.68 21.54 14.82
N ASP A 354 -3.60 21.42 13.85
CA ASP A 354 -4.94 22.01 13.95
C ASP A 354 -5.71 21.42 15.14
N PHE A 355 -5.62 20.11 15.37
CA PHE A 355 -6.17 19.48 16.57
C PHE A 355 -5.60 20.11 17.85
N GLU A 356 -4.28 20.26 17.98
CA GLU A 356 -3.67 20.90 19.15
C GLU A 356 -4.10 22.37 19.31
N GLU A 357 -4.15 23.15 18.22
CA GLU A 357 -4.58 24.56 18.23
C GLU A 357 -6.03 24.70 18.73
N ARG A 358 -6.91 23.78 18.35
CA ARG A 358 -8.30 23.74 18.83
C ARG A 358 -8.39 23.49 20.33
N LEU A 359 -7.49 22.68 20.89
CA LEU A 359 -7.42 22.47 22.34
C LEU A 359 -6.89 23.72 23.07
N VAL A 360 -5.89 24.41 22.50
CA VAL A 360 -5.34 25.65 23.07
C VAL A 360 -6.40 26.73 23.16
N ASN A 361 -7.08 27.01 22.05
CA ASN A 361 -8.12 28.06 21.97
C ASN A 361 -9.22 27.84 23.01
N TYR A 362 -9.59 26.59 23.28
CA TYR A 362 -10.57 26.28 24.34
C TYR A 362 -10.04 26.61 25.74
N ASN A 363 -8.80 26.22 26.04
CA ASN A 363 -8.21 26.48 27.36
C ASN A 363 -8.04 27.98 27.65
N GLU A 364 -7.64 28.77 26.66
CA GLU A 364 -7.51 30.23 26.80
C GLU A 364 -8.87 30.90 27.01
N THR A 365 -9.90 30.43 26.32
CA THR A 365 -11.28 30.93 26.49
C THR A 365 -11.86 30.54 27.86
N SER A 366 -11.50 29.37 28.38
CA SER A 366 -12.01 28.85 29.66
C SER A 366 -11.30 29.45 30.89
N GLN A 367 -10.12 30.05 30.70
CA GLN A 367 -9.36 30.75 31.75
C GLN A 367 -9.66 32.26 31.80
N SER A 368 -10.36 32.81 30.78
CA SER A 368 -10.72 34.23 30.68
C SER A 368 -12.17 34.54 31.09
N LEU A 369 -12.92 33.50 31.46
CA LEU A 369 -14.24 33.54 32.12
C LEU A 369 -14.09 33.15 33.59
#